data_AF-D3BAW5-F1
#
_entry.id   AF-D3BAW5-F1
#
_cell.length_a   1.000
_cell.length_b   1.000
_cell.length_c   1.000
_cell.angle_alpha   90.00
_cell.angle_beta   90.00
_cell.angle_gamma   90.00
#
_symmetry.space_group_name_H-M   'P 1'
#
loop_
_entity.id
_entity.type
_entity.pdbx_description
1 polymer ?
#
loop_
_entity_poly.entity_id
_entity_poly.type
_entity_poly.pdbx_seq_one_letter_code
_entity_poly.pdbx_strand_id
1 'polypeptide(L)'
;MNIKSISSMFFGEDTCFKVYGYSSCPYYQKAVKLGEVISDKNNNIKVETVQIDRDQWPELMNNLTQQHGGKAIYHKTCPIVEEGCSEEAKQFVGGYSDFLNESRKRKYKR
;
A
#
# COMPACT_ATOMS: atom_id res chain seq x y z
N MET A 1 5.38 14.32 -28.55
CA MET A 1 5.79 15.20 -27.43
C MET A 1 5.31 14.55 -26.15
N ASN A 2 6.25 14.13 -25.31
CA ASN A 2 5.97 13.34 -24.12
C ASN A 2 5.49 14.30 -23.02
N ILE A 3 4.20 14.29 -22.70
CA ILE A 3 3.61 15.04 -21.57
C ILE A 3 4.02 14.30 -20.29
N LYS A 4 5.32 14.11 -20.04
CA LYS A 4 5.82 13.90 -18.68
C LYS A 4 5.66 15.25 -18.00
N SER A 5 4.43 15.37 -17.52
CA SER A 5 3.70 16.58 -17.19
C SER A 5 4.49 17.45 -16.24
N ILE A 6 4.43 18.75 -16.48
CA ILE A 6 4.96 19.83 -15.62
C ILE A 6 4.57 19.61 -14.14
N SER A 7 3.49 18.85 -13.88
CA SER A 7 3.09 18.30 -12.58
C SER A 7 4.19 17.54 -11.81
N SER A 8 4.95 16.64 -12.44
CA SER A 8 5.97 15.84 -11.74
C SER A 8 7.20 16.67 -11.34
N MET A 9 7.41 17.81 -11.99
CA MET A 9 8.53 18.72 -11.74
C MET A 9 8.28 19.65 -10.54
N PHE A 10 7.02 19.87 -10.15
CA PHE A 10 6.64 20.72 -9.02
C PHE A 10 6.06 19.97 -7.81
N PHE A 11 5.53 18.74 -7.99
CA PHE A 11 4.81 18.01 -6.93
C PHE A 11 5.44 16.68 -6.51
N GLY A 12 6.58 16.29 -7.07
CA GLY A 12 7.14 14.95 -6.88
C GLY A 12 6.35 13.89 -7.65
N GLU A 13 6.94 12.72 -7.87
CA GLU A 13 6.21 11.61 -8.48
C GLU A 13 5.10 11.13 -7.52
N ASP A 14 3.90 10.86 -8.07
CA ASP A 14 2.77 10.33 -7.30
C ASP A 14 3.18 8.97 -6.70
N THR A 15 2.97 8.81 -5.39
CA THR A 15 3.12 7.53 -4.69
C THR A 15 1.73 7.00 -4.32
N CYS A 16 1.38 5.80 -4.78
CA CYS A 16 0.11 5.17 -4.47
C CYS A 16 0.32 3.92 -3.63
N PHE A 17 -0.47 3.74 -2.58
CA PHE A 17 -0.52 2.52 -1.80
C PHE A 17 -1.91 1.90 -1.84
N LYS A 18 -1.98 0.56 -1.83
CA LYS A 18 -3.19 -0.21 -1.56
C LYS A 18 -3.00 -1.01 -0.28
N VAL A 19 -3.94 -0.89 0.66
CA VAL A 19 -3.92 -1.61 1.93
C VAL A 19 -5.09 -2.59 1.98
N TYR A 20 -4.79 -3.89 1.95
CA TYR A 20 -5.78 -4.95 2.00
C TYR A 20 -5.87 -5.53 3.42
N GLY A 21 -7.08 -5.77 3.90
CA GLY A 21 -7.31 -6.37 5.22
C GLY A 21 -8.77 -6.53 5.56
N TYR A 22 -9.05 -6.99 6.76
CA TYR A 22 -10.41 -7.17 7.29
C TYR A 22 -10.59 -6.37 8.58
N SER A 23 -11.81 -5.92 8.84
CA SER A 23 -12.12 -4.95 9.92
C SER A 23 -11.71 -5.39 11.32
N SER A 24 -11.75 -6.70 11.62
CA SER A 24 -11.36 -7.26 12.92
C SER A 24 -9.84 -7.38 13.15
N CYS A 25 -9.01 -7.07 12.15
CA CYS A 25 -7.55 -7.14 12.23
C CYS A 25 -6.95 -5.84 12.81
N PRO A 26 -6.34 -5.86 14.01
CA PRO A 26 -5.82 -4.64 14.63
C PRO A 26 -4.68 -3.99 13.83
N TYR A 27 -3.88 -4.77 13.12
CA TYR A 27 -2.80 -4.24 12.29
C TYR A 27 -3.32 -3.59 10.99
N TYR A 28 -4.44 -4.07 10.46
CA TYR A 28 -5.10 -3.42 9.33
C TYR A 28 -5.65 -2.05 9.74
N GLN A 29 -6.34 -1.97 10.87
CA GLN A 29 -6.84 -0.68 11.40
C GLN A 29 -5.70 0.33 11.59
N LYS A 30 -4.54 -0.11 12.10
CA LYS A 30 -3.35 0.74 12.21
C LYS A 30 -2.78 1.15 10.85
N ALA A 31 -2.78 0.26 9.86
CA ALA A 31 -2.32 0.57 8.51
C ALA A 31 -3.25 1.55 7.79
N VAL A 32 -4.57 1.40 7.92
CA VAL A 32 -5.58 2.34 7.43
C VAL A 32 -5.33 3.72 8.04
N LYS A 33 -5.24 3.81 9.37
CA LYS A 33 -4.99 5.09 10.05
C LYS A 33 -3.67 5.73 9.62
N LEU A 34 -2.60 4.95 9.48
CA LEU A 34 -1.34 5.48 8.96
C LEU A 34 -1.52 6.00 7.52
N GLY A 35 -2.23 5.25 6.69
CA GLY A 35 -2.55 5.58 5.30
C GLY A 35 -3.30 6.90 5.14
N GLU A 36 -4.37 7.07 5.92
CA GLU A 36 -5.15 8.32 5.99
C GLU A 36 -4.25 9.51 6.32
N VAL A 37 -3.45 9.40 7.39
CA VAL A 37 -2.64 10.55 7.83
C VAL A 37 -1.53 10.89 6.83
N ILE A 38 -0.90 9.90 6.18
CA ILE A 38 0.11 10.20 5.15
C ILE A 38 -0.54 10.73 3.87
N SER A 39 -1.74 10.28 3.50
CA SER A 39 -2.44 10.81 2.32
C SER A 39 -2.85 12.26 2.55
N ASP A 40 -3.38 12.57 3.74
CA ASP A 40 -3.84 13.92 4.10
C ASP A 40 -2.70 14.93 4.20
N LYS A 41 -1.54 14.51 4.71
CA LYS A 41 -0.41 15.41 4.97
C LYS A 41 0.58 15.53 3.80
N ASN A 42 0.46 14.73 2.75
CA ASN A 42 1.39 14.71 1.62
C ASN A 42 0.60 14.70 0.30
N ASN A 43 0.63 15.82 -0.44
CA ASN A 43 -0.22 16.05 -1.62
C ASN A 43 -0.01 15.07 -2.79
N ASN A 44 1.14 14.37 -2.83
CA ASN A 44 1.49 13.41 -3.87
C ASN A 44 1.33 11.95 -3.41
N ILE A 45 0.76 11.71 -2.22
CA ILE A 45 0.52 10.35 -1.71
C ILE A 45 -0.97 10.05 -1.74
N LYS A 46 -1.32 8.91 -2.35
CA LYS A 46 -2.68 8.37 -2.37
C LYS A 46 -2.67 7.01 -1.69
N VAL A 47 -3.63 6.79 -0.78
CA VAL A 47 -3.79 5.49 -0.14
C VAL A 47 -5.22 5.00 -0.33
N GLU A 48 -5.35 3.85 -1.00
CA GLU A 48 -6.61 3.14 -1.16
C GLU A 48 -6.68 2.02 -0.10
N THR A 49 -7.84 1.91 0.55
CA THR A 49 -8.10 0.84 1.53
C THR A 49 -9.08 -0.15 0.92
N VAL A 50 -8.71 -1.43 0.97
CA VAL A 50 -9.50 -2.53 0.42
C VAL A 50 -9.87 -3.45 1.58
N GLN A 51 -11.03 -3.18 2.16
CA GLN A 51 -11.59 -4.05 3.19
C GLN A 51 -12.26 -5.26 2.54
N ILE A 52 -11.87 -6.45 2.96
CA ILE A 52 -12.50 -7.71 2.58
C ILE A 52 -13.04 -8.44 3.82
N ASP A 53 -13.86 -9.45 3.59
CA ASP A 53 -14.29 -10.34 4.68
C ASP A 53 -13.15 -11.27 5.10
N ARG A 54 -13.15 -11.68 6.37
CA ARG A 54 -12.05 -12.46 6.95
C ARG A 54 -11.93 -13.86 6.33
N ASP A 55 -13.05 -14.44 5.94
CA ASP A 55 -13.14 -15.74 5.25
C ASP A 55 -12.57 -15.69 3.83
N GLN A 56 -12.56 -14.52 3.19
CA GLN A 56 -11.93 -14.28 1.88
C GLN A 56 -10.41 -14.10 1.97
N TRP A 57 -9.85 -13.91 3.18
CA TRP A 57 -8.42 -13.66 3.37
C TRP A 57 -7.52 -14.75 2.77
N PRO A 58 -7.77 -16.06 2.95
CA PRO A 58 -6.93 -17.10 2.36
C PRO A 58 -6.91 -17.07 0.82
N GLU A 59 -8.04 -16.75 0.19
CA GLU A 59 -8.15 -16.65 -1.27
C GLU A 59 -7.36 -15.45 -1.80
N LEU A 60 -7.54 -14.28 -1.18
CA LEU A 60 -6.76 -13.08 -1.51
C LEU A 60 -5.25 -13.36 -1.40
N MET A 61 -4.81 -14.02 -0.33
CA MET A 61 -3.40 -14.36 -0.13
C MET A 61 -2.86 -15.25 -1.25
N ASN A 62 -3.64 -16.24 -1.71
CA ASN A 62 -3.25 -17.10 -2.82
C ASN A 62 -3.09 -16.32 -4.12
N ASN A 63 -4.05 -15.45 -4.43
CA ASN A 63 -4.03 -14.61 -5.64
C ASN A 63 -2.83 -13.65 -5.64
N LEU A 64 -2.60 -12.96 -4.52
CA LEU A 64 -1.49 -12.01 -4.39
C LEU A 64 -0.12 -12.70 -4.43
N THR A 65 -0.02 -13.91 -3.86
CA THR A 65 1.21 -14.72 -3.94
C THR A 65 1.53 -15.11 -5.38
N GLN A 66 0.52 -15.48 -6.17
CA GLN A 66 0.69 -15.79 -7.59
C GLN A 66 1.08 -14.56 -8.42
N GLN A 67 0.49 -13.39 -8.10
CA GLN A 67 0.73 -12.15 -8.82
C GLN A 67 2.14 -11.58 -8.58
N HIS A 68 2.62 -11.56 -7.33
CA HIS A 68 3.87 -10.88 -6.97
C HIS A 68 5.09 -11.80 -6.92
N GLY A 69 4.89 -13.10 -6.68
CA GLY A 69 5.99 -14.04 -6.42
C GLY A 69 6.93 -13.58 -5.28
N GLY A 70 8.12 -14.19 -5.21
CA GLY A 70 9.21 -13.72 -4.34
C GLY A 70 8.83 -13.55 -2.86
N LYS A 71 9.03 -12.33 -2.31
CA LYS A 71 8.80 -12.03 -0.89
C LYS A 71 7.34 -12.15 -0.47
N ALA A 72 6.39 -11.97 -1.39
CA ALA A 72 4.96 -12.08 -1.10
C ALA A 72 4.58 -13.49 -0.63
N ILE A 73 5.27 -14.53 -1.11
CA ILE A 73 5.06 -15.95 -0.74
C ILE A 73 5.20 -16.19 0.76
N TYR A 74 6.05 -15.42 1.44
CA TYR A 74 6.34 -15.58 2.86
C TYR A 74 5.42 -14.77 3.76
N HIS A 75 4.66 -13.83 3.20
CA HIS A 75 3.69 -13.05 3.94
C HIS A 75 2.41 -13.87 4.09
N LYS A 76 1.89 -14.00 5.31
CA LYS A 76 0.65 -14.76 5.59
C LYS A 76 -0.32 -14.03 6.51
N THR A 77 0.03 -12.81 6.91
CA THR A 77 -0.64 -12.09 7.98
C THR A 77 -1.35 -10.85 7.45
N CYS A 78 -2.43 -10.46 8.11
CA CYS A 78 -3.11 -9.21 7.82
C CYS A 78 -2.39 -8.03 8.49
N PRO A 79 -2.25 -6.87 7.82
CA PRO A 79 -2.67 -6.53 6.45
C PRO A 79 -1.61 -6.86 5.39
N ILE A 80 -1.98 -6.67 4.12
CA ILE A 80 -1.04 -6.53 2.99
C ILE A 80 -1.00 -5.08 2.53
N VAL A 81 0.19 -4.60 2.18
CA VAL A 81 0.40 -3.32 1.53
C VAL A 81 1.10 -3.52 0.20
N GLU A 82 0.54 -2.93 -0.85
CA GLU A 82 1.15 -2.78 -2.18
C GLU A 82 1.47 -1.31 -2.43
N GLU A 83 2.51 -1.05 -3.20
CA GLU A 83 2.83 0.27 -3.75
C GLU A 83 2.74 0.23 -5.27
N GLY A 84 2.15 1.24 -5.89
CA GLY A 84 2.06 1.37 -7.34
C GLY A 84 0.76 2.05 -7.78
N CYS A 85 0.86 3.05 -8.65
CA CYS A 85 -0.30 3.78 -9.17
C CYS A 85 -0.97 3.09 -10.37
N SER A 86 -0.31 2.10 -10.98
CA SER A 86 -0.84 1.26 -12.06
C SER A 86 -0.56 -0.21 -11.76
N GLU A 87 -1.33 -1.12 -12.36
CA GLU A 87 -1.18 -2.57 -12.18
C GLU A 87 0.24 -3.07 -12.53
N GLU A 88 0.85 -2.49 -13.56
CA GLU A 88 2.20 -2.83 -14.04
C GLU A 88 3.31 -2.33 -13.10
N ALA A 89 3.02 -1.33 -12.28
CA ALA A 89 3.95 -0.74 -11.32
C ALA A 89 3.72 -1.24 -9.89
N LYS A 90 2.78 -2.17 -9.68
CA LYS A 90 2.50 -2.72 -8.37
C LYS A 90 3.67 -3.55 -7.86
N GLN A 91 4.12 -3.22 -6.67
CA GLN A 91 5.11 -3.98 -5.92
C GLN A 91 4.61 -4.29 -4.51
N PHE A 92 4.94 -5.47 -4.05
CA PHE A 92 4.66 -5.89 -2.68
C PHE A 92 5.55 -5.13 -1.69
N VAL A 93 4.94 -4.42 -0.73
CA VAL A 93 5.65 -3.71 0.34
C VAL A 93 5.83 -4.59 1.56
N GLY A 94 4.76 -5.27 2.01
CA GLY A 94 4.78 -6.06 3.23
C GLY A 94 3.51 -5.92 4.07
N GLY A 95 3.67 -6.05 5.39
CA GLY A 95 2.60 -5.81 6.36
C GLY A 95 2.63 -4.39 6.94
N TYR A 96 1.90 -4.18 8.04
CA TYR A 96 1.87 -2.90 8.74
C TYR A 96 3.27 -2.39 9.15
N SER A 97 4.11 -3.28 9.69
CA SER A 97 5.46 -2.91 10.14
C SER A 97 6.33 -2.39 8.99
N ASP A 98 6.22 -3.02 7.82
CA ASP A 98 6.94 -2.62 6.61
C ASP A 98 6.44 -1.28 6.10
N PHE A 99 5.12 -1.09 6.06
CA PHE A 99 4.52 0.19 5.66
C PHE A 99 4.90 1.34 6.60
N LEU A 100 4.90 1.10 7.91
CA LEU A 100 5.38 2.05 8.90
C LEU A 100 6.87 2.37 8.69
N ASN A 101 7.70 1.36 8.46
CA ASN A 101 9.12 1.55 8.20
C ASN A 101 9.36 2.34 6.91
N GLU A 102 8.59 2.07 5.86
CA GLU A 102 8.68 2.77 4.59
C GLU A 102 8.31 4.26 4.74
N SER A 103 7.23 4.55 5.46
CA SER A 103 6.85 5.93 5.78
C SER A 103 7.94 6.68 6.55
N ARG A 104 8.69 5.99 7.43
CA ARG A 104 9.81 6.55 8.20
C ARG A 104 11.00 6.86 7.31
N LYS A 105 11.41 5.88 6.50
CA LYS A 105 12.57 6.00 5.60
C LYS A 105 12.37 7.16 4.63
N ARG A 106 11.16 7.28 4.06
CA ARG A 106 10.81 8.33 3.11
C ARG A 106 10.39 9.65 3.76
N LYS A 107 10.38 9.69 5.11
CA LYS A 107 10.07 10.87 5.93
C LYS A 107 8.72 11.51 5.59
N TYR A 108 7.71 10.68 5.32
CA TYR A 108 6.35 11.17 5.10
C TYR A 108 5.83 11.90 6.35
N LYS A 109 5.12 13.01 6.12
CA LYS A 109 4.39 13.68 7.20
C LYS A 109 3.27 12.74 7.66
N ARG A 110 3.16 12.53 8.97
CA ARG A 110 2.28 11.53 9.58
C ARG A 110 1.81 12.01 10.95
#